data_AF-A0A6H5GY96-F1
#
_entry.id   AF-A0A6H5GY96-F1
#
_cell.length_a   1.000
_cell.length_b   1.000
_cell.length_c   1.000
_cell.angle_alpha   90.00
_cell.angle_beta   90.00
_cell.angle_gamma   90.00
#
_symmetry.space_group_name_H-M   'P 1'
#
loop_
_entity.id
_entity.type
_entity.pdbx_description
1 polymer ?
#
loop_
_entity_poly.entity_id
_entity_poly.type
_entity_poly.pdbx_seq_one_letter_code
_entity_poly.pdbx_strand_id
1 'polypeptide(L)'
;MTLIHPILHSQVWIMYLLECPYFSRPLSSTRGTFVNWTATYRRDSELVTPYAKFVYYDPNVRQLERPLRNCALNKTKQVAWFVSNCATPNSRLQYALELQKYISVDIFGKCGVMRCPR
;
A
#
# COMPACT_ATOMS: atom_id res chain seq x y z
N MET A 1 40.67 7.58 4.23
CA MET A 1 40.46 8.38 3.01
C MET A 1 38.98 8.29 2.67
N THR A 2 38.17 9.05 3.40
CA THR A 2 36.71 9.08 3.20
C THR A 2 36.45 10.06 2.08
N LEU A 3 36.02 9.57 0.92
CA LEU A 3 35.56 10.42 -0.18
C LEU A 3 34.29 11.12 0.27
N ILE A 4 34.43 12.30 0.85
CA ILE A 4 33.33 13.25 0.98
C ILE A 4 33.11 13.76 -0.44
N HIS A 5 32.16 13.16 -1.17
CA HIS A 5 31.76 13.69 -2.46
C HIS A 5 31.33 15.15 -2.27
N PRO A 6 31.88 16.10 -3.03
CA PRO A 6 31.48 17.49 -2.94
C PRO A 6 29.99 17.57 -3.28
N ILE A 7 29.22 18.19 -2.40
CA ILE A 7 27.79 18.45 -2.62
C ILE A 7 27.71 19.40 -3.80
N LEU A 8 27.46 18.85 -4.99
CA LEU A 8 27.06 19.65 -6.14
C LEU A 8 25.77 20.35 -5.73
N HIS A 9 25.77 21.68 -5.71
CA HIS A 9 24.61 22.53 -5.39
C HIS A 9 23.38 22.28 -6.29
N SER A 10 23.51 21.40 -7.29
CA SER A 10 22.50 20.95 -8.25
C SER A 10 22.02 19.50 -8.03
N GLN A 11 22.46 18.79 -6.99
CA GLN A 11 21.99 17.43 -6.71
C GLN A 11 20.80 17.42 -5.74
N VAL A 12 19.70 16.79 -6.14
CA VAL A 12 18.51 16.57 -5.31
C VAL A 12 18.51 15.13 -4.79
N TRP A 13 18.42 14.98 -3.47
CA TRP A 13 18.28 13.68 -2.82
C TRP A 13 16.84 13.45 -2.40
N ILE A 14 16.25 12.38 -2.93
CA ILE A 14 14.85 12.02 -2.70
C ILE A 14 14.79 10.83 -1.74
N MET A 15 14.03 10.97 -0.67
CA MET A 15 13.65 9.85 0.18
C MET A 15 12.44 9.15 -0.41
N TYR A 16 12.63 7.91 -0.86
CA TYR A 16 11.56 7.06 -1.36
C TYR A 16 11.12 6.04 -0.30
N LEU A 17 9.84 6.07 0.09
CA LEU A 17 9.30 5.16 1.09
C LEU A 17 7.83 4.85 0.84
N LEU A 18 7.52 3.55 0.72
CA LEU A 18 6.14 3.05 0.59
C LEU A 18 5.66 2.25 1.80
N GLU A 19 6.57 1.85 2.68
CA GLU A 19 6.25 1.10 3.89
C GLU A 19 5.83 2.04 5.03
N CYS A 20 5.04 1.52 5.98
CA CYS A 20 4.65 2.32 7.13
C CYS A 20 5.84 2.58 8.07
N PRO A 21 5.77 3.60 8.95
CA PRO A 21 6.88 3.97 9.84
C PRO A 21 7.38 2.81 10.71
N TYR A 22 6.47 1.91 11.11
CA TYR A 22 6.81 0.74 11.93
C TYR A 22 7.76 -0.24 11.23
N PHE A 23 7.60 -0.43 9.92
CA PHE A 23 8.44 -1.32 9.11
C PHE A 23 9.57 -0.57 8.38
N SER A 24 9.69 0.73 8.62
CA SER A 24 10.68 1.58 7.99
C SER A 24 11.87 1.80 8.92
N ARG A 25 13.07 1.88 8.35
CA ARG A 25 14.27 2.20 9.15
C ARG A 25 14.18 3.65 9.65
N PRO A 26 14.53 3.92 10.92
CA PRO A 26 14.57 5.29 11.43
C PRO A 26 15.55 6.14 10.61
N LEU A 27 15.13 7.34 10.23
CA LEU A 27 15.97 8.28 9.47
C LEU A 27 17.17 8.78 10.29
N SER A 28 17.06 8.76 11.61
CA SER A 28 18.17 9.02 12.53
C SER A 28 19.31 8.00 12.40
N SER A 29 19.04 6.80 11.86
CA SER A 29 20.07 5.78 11.62
C SER A 29 20.95 6.08 10.40
N THR A 30 20.49 6.96 9.50
CA THR A 30 21.29 7.47 8.39
C THR A 30 22.05 8.72 8.82
N ARG A 31 23.32 8.57 9.23
CA ARG A 31 24.19 9.72 9.50
C ARG A 31 24.46 10.47 8.18
N GLY A 32 24.09 11.74 8.10
CA GLY A 32 24.41 12.62 6.97
C GLY A 32 23.44 12.54 5.78
N THR A 33 22.20 12.10 5.97
CA THR A 33 21.19 12.15 4.90
C THR A 33 20.72 13.58 4.67
N PHE A 34 21.31 14.22 3.67
CA PHE A 34 20.73 15.38 3.00
C PHE A 34 19.51 14.87 2.23
N VAL A 35 18.30 15.04 2.77
CA VAL A 35 17.05 14.75 2.06
C VAL A 35 16.45 16.08 1.68
N ASN A 36 16.37 16.35 0.38
CA ASN A 36 15.72 17.55 -0.13
C ASN A 36 14.22 17.30 -0.28
N TRP A 37 13.86 16.18 -0.89
CA TRP A 37 12.48 15.86 -1.28
C TRP A 37 12.04 14.51 -0.74
N THR A 38 10.73 14.35 -0.59
CA THR A 38 10.12 13.09 -0.20
C THR A 38 9.26 12.56 -1.35
N ALA A 39 9.35 11.26 -1.61
CA ALA A 39 8.51 10.53 -2.55
C ALA A 39 7.85 9.36 -1.82
N THR A 40 6.70 9.61 -1.17
CA THR A 40 6.03 8.63 -0.32
C THR A 40 4.53 8.58 -0.56
N TYR A 41 3.85 7.60 0.04
CA TYR A 41 2.39 7.48 -0.02
C TYR A 41 1.64 8.63 0.66
N ARG A 42 2.31 9.46 1.46
CA ARG A 42 1.67 10.61 2.13
C ARG A 42 1.35 11.70 1.11
N ARG A 43 0.20 12.35 1.29
CA ARG A 43 -0.27 13.43 0.41
C ARG A 43 0.53 14.73 0.55
N ASP A 44 1.32 14.85 1.62
CA ASP A 44 2.20 16.00 1.91
C ASP A 44 3.66 15.74 1.48
N SER A 45 3.92 14.67 0.73
CA SER A 45 5.22 14.48 0.08
C SER A 45 5.39 15.40 -1.13
N GLU A 46 6.64 15.83 -1.37
CA GLU A 46 7.00 16.62 -2.57
C GLU A 46 6.54 15.92 -3.85
N LEU A 47 6.77 14.59 -3.91
CA LEU A 47 6.32 13.72 -4.99
C LEU A 47 5.39 12.64 -4.42
N VAL A 48 4.09 12.92 -4.37
CA VAL A 48 3.10 11.95 -3.86
C VAL A 48 3.15 10.65 -4.68
N THR A 49 3.59 9.58 -4.04
CA THR A 49 3.83 8.27 -4.66
C THR A 49 3.08 7.18 -3.89
N PRO A 50 1.79 6.95 -4.17
CA PRO A 50 1.00 5.91 -3.51
C PRO A 50 1.45 4.52 -3.96
N TYR A 51 1.36 3.52 -3.08
CA TYR A 51 1.73 2.12 -3.38
C TYR A 51 0.97 1.57 -4.60
N ALA A 52 -0.32 1.90 -4.69
CA ALA A 52 -1.16 1.60 -5.83
C ALA A 52 -2.14 2.75 -6.05
N LYS A 53 -2.53 2.95 -7.30
CA LYS A 53 -3.60 3.87 -7.68
C LYS A 53 -4.63 3.14 -8.52
N PHE A 54 -5.90 3.40 -8.25
CA PHE A 54 -6.96 3.00 -9.16
C PHE A 54 -6.92 3.95 -10.36
N VAL A 55 -6.78 3.38 -11.55
CA VAL A 55 -6.87 4.09 -12.82
C VAL A 55 -7.97 3.46 -13.65
N TYR A 56 -8.60 4.26 -14.50
CA TYR A 56 -9.48 3.70 -15.51
C TYR A 56 -8.68 2.81 -16.46
N TYR A 57 -9.31 1.73 -16.90
CA TYR A 57 -8.70 0.84 -17.88
C TYR A 57 -8.51 1.56 -19.23
N ASP A 58 -9.50 2.35 -19.65
CA ASP A 58 -9.41 3.23 -20.80
C ASP A 58 -8.86 4.61 -20.38
N PRO A 59 -7.70 5.06 -20.92
CA PRO A 59 -7.11 6.35 -20.57
C PRO A 59 -7.94 7.55 -21.03
N ASN A 60 -8.87 7.38 -21.99
CA ASN A 60 -9.76 8.43 -22.45
C ASN A 60 -10.95 8.64 -21.50
N VAL A 61 -11.25 7.66 -20.64
CA VAL A 61 -12.31 7.76 -19.65
C VAL A 61 -11.78 8.50 -18.42
N ARG A 62 -12.35 9.67 -18.13
CA ARG A 62 -12.03 10.46 -16.91
C ARG A 62 -13.08 10.30 -15.82
N GLN A 63 -14.28 9.86 -16.20
CA GLN A 63 -15.40 9.62 -15.31
C GLN A 63 -16.24 8.49 -15.90
N LEU A 64 -16.43 7.43 -15.12
CA LEU A 64 -17.49 6.48 -15.44
C LEU A 64 -18.82 7.17 -15.11
N GLU A 65 -19.73 7.22 -16.08
CA GLU A 65 -21.14 7.42 -15.76
C GLU A 65 -21.50 6.36 -14.73
N ARG A 66 -21.94 6.76 -13.53
CA ARG A 66 -22.35 5.82 -12.49
C ARG A 66 -23.63 5.19 -12.99
N PRO A 67 -23.62 3.97 -13.56
CA PRO A 67 -24.88 3.35 -13.88
C PRO A 67 -25.55 3.08 -12.52
N LEU A 68 -26.88 3.15 -12.45
CA LEU A 68 -27.64 2.61 -11.32
C LEU A 68 -27.57 1.07 -11.30
N ARG A 69 -26.37 0.51 -11.50
CA ARG A 69 -26.10 -0.91 -11.57
C ARG A 69 -25.76 -1.39 -10.17
N ASN A 70 -26.58 -2.29 -9.67
CA ASN A 70 -26.24 -3.03 -8.47
C ASN A 70 -25.05 -3.96 -8.76
N CYS A 71 -23.83 -3.54 -8.38
CA CYS A 71 -22.60 -4.32 -8.53
C CYS A 71 -22.57 -5.60 -7.68
N ALA A 72 -23.58 -5.82 -6.83
CA ALA A 72 -23.76 -7.02 -6.04
C ALA A 72 -24.86 -7.96 -6.60
N LEU A 73 -25.54 -7.58 -7.70
CA LEU A 73 -26.58 -8.42 -8.30
C LEU A 73 -26.01 -9.81 -8.64
N ASN A 74 -26.69 -10.85 -8.19
CA ASN A 74 -26.33 -12.27 -8.34
C ASN A 74 -24.99 -12.70 -7.72
N LYS A 75 -24.33 -11.85 -6.92
CA LYS A 75 -23.16 -12.29 -6.15
C LYS A 75 -23.62 -13.10 -4.94
N THR A 76 -23.05 -14.29 -4.78
CA THR A 76 -23.35 -15.21 -3.67
C THR A 76 -22.39 -15.08 -2.49
N LYS A 77 -21.25 -14.40 -2.69
CA LYS A 77 -20.20 -14.19 -1.69
C LYS A 77 -20.19 -12.74 -1.24
N GLN A 78 -19.93 -12.53 0.05
CA GLN A 78 -19.96 -11.21 0.69
C GLN A 78 -18.58 -10.54 0.65
N VAL A 79 -17.54 -11.18 1.18
CA VAL A 79 -16.18 -10.61 1.25
C VAL A 79 -15.15 -11.65 0.81
N ALA A 80 -14.19 -11.21 -0.03
CA ALA A 80 -12.97 -11.95 -0.32
C ALA A 80 -11.76 -11.12 0.12
N TRP A 81 -10.88 -11.71 0.94
CA TRP A 81 -9.69 -11.03 1.46
C TRP A 81 -8.41 -11.80 1.09
N PHE A 82 -7.57 -11.21 0.25
CA PHE A 82 -6.31 -11.80 -0.19
C PHE A 82 -5.17 -11.32 0.71
N VAL A 83 -4.51 -12.23 1.42
CA VAL A 83 -3.47 -11.89 2.40
C VAL A 83 -2.40 -12.99 2.53
N SER A 84 -1.14 -12.56 2.52
CA SER A 84 0.03 -13.44 2.64
C SER A 84 0.95 -13.10 3.81
N ASN A 85 0.83 -11.91 4.41
CA ASN A 85 1.58 -11.51 5.60
C ASN A 85 0.64 -11.44 6.82
N CYS A 86 0.78 -12.41 7.73
CA CYS A 86 -0.21 -12.69 8.77
C CYS A 86 0.09 -11.96 10.09
N ALA A 87 1.38 -11.79 10.40
CA ALA A 87 1.86 -11.21 11.64
C ALA A 87 2.16 -9.72 11.42
N THR A 88 1.12 -8.89 11.45
CA THR A 88 1.23 -7.44 11.32
C THR A 88 0.75 -6.74 12.60
N PRO A 89 1.39 -5.62 12.99
CA PRO A 89 1.10 -4.92 14.25
C PRO A 89 -0.28 -4.24 14.27
N ASN A 90 -0.95 -4.13 13.12
CA ASN A 90 -2.26 -3.51 12.99
C ASN A 90 -3.44 -4.47 13.26
N SER A 91 -3.16 -5.70 13.68
CA SER A 91 -4.18 -6.71 14.02
C SER A 91 -5.21 -7.01 12.91
N ARG A 92 -4.84 -6.79 11.64
CA ARG A 92 -5.76 -6.96 10.50
C ARG A 92 -6.32 -8.38 10.37
N LEU A 93 -5.53 -9.40 10.75
CA LEU A 93 -5.98 -10.78 10.72
C LEU A 93 -7.03 -11.04 11.81
N GLN A 94 -6.80 -10.55 13.02
CA GLN A 94 -7.75 -10.65 14.13
C GLN A 94 -9.06 -9.96 13.75
N TYR A 95 -9.00 -8.76 13.17
CA TYR A 95 -10.20 -8.06 12.68
C TYR A 95 -10.98 -8.89 11.67
N ALA A 96 -10.31 -9.48 10.67
CA ALA A 96 -10.99 -10.29 9.67
C ALA A 96 -11.60 -11.57 10.25
N LEU A 97 -10.94 -12.20 11.22
CA LEU A 97 -11.45 -13.38 11.92
C LEU A 97 -12.65 -13.05 12.82
N GLU A 98 -12.62 -11.91 13.51
CA GLU A 98 -13.78 -11.42 14.28
C GLU A 98 -14.95 -11.10 13.36
N LEU A 99 -14.71 -10.44 12.23
CA LEU A 99 -15.74 -10.14 11.23
C LEU A 99 -16.36 -11.40 10.64
N GLN A 100 -15.57 -12.46 10.44
CA GLN A 100 -16.02 -13.75 9.92
C GLN A 100 -17.06 -14.45 10.81
N LYS A 101 -17.18 -14.08 12.09
CA LYS A 101 -18.23 -14.57 13.00
C LYS A 101 -19.61 -14.02 12.64
N TYR A 102 -19.68 -12.89 11.93
CA TYR A 102 -20.92 -12.16 11.65
C TYR A 102 -21.31 -12.20 10.17
N ILE A 103 -20.34 -12.27 9.25
CA ILE A 103 -20.57 -12.35 7.80
C ILE A 103 -19.61 -13.35 7.14
N SER A 104 -19.94 -13.81 5.94
CA SER A 104 -19.07 -14.66 5.14
C SER A 104 -17.85 -13.88 4.62
N VAL A 105 -16.68 -14.22 5.16
CA VAL A 105 -15.37 -13.69 4.73
C VAL A 105 -14.52 -14.85 4.22
N ASP A 106 -14.27 -14.89 2.92
CA ASP A 106 -13.38 -15.87 2.30
C ASP A 106 -11.93 -15.33 2.33
N ILE A 107 -11.07 -15.92 3.17
CA ILE A 107 -9.66 -15.48 3.32
C ILE A 107 -8.75 -16.34 2.43
N PHE A 108 -8.15 -15.70 1.42
CA PHE A 108 -7.25 -16.30 0.45
C PHE A 108 -5.77 -16.03 0.76
N GLY A 109 -4.92 -17.01 0.49
CA GLY A 109 -3.46 -16.89 0.61
C GLY A 109 -2.89 -17.56 1.85
N LYS A 110 -1.65 -17.22 2.21
CA LYS A 110 -0.89 -17.89 3.28
C LYS A 110 -1.56 -17.78 4.66
N CYS A 111 -2.38 -16.75 4.88
CA CYS A 111 -3.00 -16.49 6.17
C CYS A 111 -4.44 -17.03 6.29
N GLY A 112 -4.96 -17.67 5.25
CA GLY A 112 -6.30 -18.24 5.22
C GLY A 112 -6.31 -19.71 4.81
N VAL A 113 -7.51 -20.29 4.82
CA VAL A 113 -7.73 -21.69 4.39
C VAL A 113 -7.88 -21.81 2.88
N MET A 114 -8.27 -20.72 2.19
CA MET A 114 -8.45 -20.72 0.74
C MET A 114 -7.09 -20.51 0.06
N ARG A 115 -6.65 -21.47 -0.74
CA ARG A 115 -5.37 -21.40 -1.46
C ARG A 115 -5.61 -21.29 -2.95
N CYS A 116 -4.91 -20.38 -3.61
CA CYS A 116 -4.86 -20.30 -5.06
C CYS A 116 -3.63 -21.07 -5.56
N PRO A 117 -3.74 -21.91 -6.61
CA PRO A 117 -2.56 -22.44 -7.29
C PRO A 117 -1.71 -21.28 -7.84
N ARG A 118 -0.39 -21.46 -7.86
CA ARG A 118 0.55 -20.52 -8.47
C ARG A 118 0.69 -20.80 -9.95
#